data_AF-A0A8J8H6Y0-F1
#
_entry.id   AF-A0A8J8H6Y0-F1
#
_cell.length_a   1.000
_cell.length_b   1.000
_cell.length_c   1.000
_cell.angle_alpha   90.00
_cell.angle_beta   90.00
_cell.angle_gamma   90.00
#
_symmetry.space_group_name_H-M   'P 1'
#
loop_
_entity.id
_entity.type
_entity.pdbx_description
1 polymer ?
#
loop_
_entity_poly.entity_id
_entity_poly.type
_entity_poly.pdbx_seq_one_letter_code
_entity_poly.pdbx_strand_id
1 'polypeptide(L)'
;MFEFIISLLSVAAIAVPAKPYEYQTYTAEAEEPYLEATAIVHKPDDYVLDIKDTLSDSVMDTSTSSIGHIEKEPLKLAEILALIKKYSVQYSVSYEELKRVIDCESDFLHEGIYGDNGLAYGIAQFHENTFNLFKKDAKMEWMEYKDLEDQIQLMAWSFAYGRQNHWTCWYLIKT
;
A
#
# COMPACT_ATOMS: atom_id res chain seq x y z
N MET A 1 -42.14 -18.03 57.08
CA MET A 1 -41.82 -19.03 56.04
C MET A 1 -42.32 -18.49 54.70
N PHE A 2 -41.44 -17.90 53.91
CA PHE A 2 -41.70 -17.56 52.51
C PHE A 2 -40.40 -17.87 51.77
N GLU A 3 -40.42 -18.92 50.95
CA GLU A 3 -39.30 -19.28 50.09
C GLU A 3 -39.40 -18.49 48.78
N PHE A 4 -38.35 -17.74 48.46
CA PHE A 4 -38.16 -17.07 47.18
C PHE A 4 -37.30 -17.97 46.29
N ILE A 5 -37.89 -18.56 45.25
CA ILE A 5 -37.18 -19.28 44.20
C ILE A 5 -36.77 -18.25 43.14
N ILE A 6 -35.49 -17.87 43.14
CA ILE A 6 -34.90 -17.03 42.08
C ILE A 6 -34.50 -17.97 40.93
N SER A 7 -35.28 -17.93 39.84
CA SER A 7 -35.01 -18.66 38.61
C SER A 7 -33.91 -17.95 37.82
N LEU A 8 -32.71 -18.55 37.79
CA LEU A 8 -31.58 -18.14 36.97
C LEU A 8 -31.83 -18.57 35.51
N LEU A 9 -32.34 -17.65 34.70
CA LEU A 9 -32.38 -17.80 33.24
C LEU A 9 -31.02 -17.39 32.66
N SER A 10 -30.16 -18.37 32.46
CA SER A 10 -28.93 -18.23 31.68
C SER A 10 -29.27 -18.00 30.22
N VAL A 11 -29.11 -16.78 29.74
CA VAL A 11 -29.21 -16.45 28.31
C VAL A 11 -27.91 -16.90 27.64
N ALA A 12 -27.94 -18.07 27.01
CA ALA A 12 -26.86 -18.51 26.15
C ALA A 12 -26.82 -17.60 24.90
N ALA A 13 -25.79 -16.76 24.80
CA ALA A 13 -25.51 -16.02 23.59
C ALA A 13 -25.12 -17.01 22.49
N ILE A 14 -26.03 -17.24 21.53
CA ILE A 14 -25.74 -18.03 20.34
C ILE A 14 -24.81 -17.18 19.48
N ALA A 15 -23.52 -17.48 19.51
CA ALA A 15 -22.55 -16.90 18.59
C ALA A 15 -22.93 -17.33 17.17
N VAL A 16 -23.50 -16.40 16.41
CA VAL A 16 -23.75 -16.61 14.98
C VAL A 16 -22.37 -16.65 14.31
N PRO A 17 -21.96 -17.77 13.70
CA PRO A 17 -20.70 -17.81 12.98
C PRO A 17 -20.75 -16.77 11.87
N ALA A 18 -19.76 -15.88 11.84
CA ALA A 18 -19.59 -14.96 10.72
C ALA A 18 -19.55 -15.81 9.44
N LYS A 19 -20.48 -15.57 8.51
CA LYS A 19 -20.45 -16.24 7.21
C LYS A 19 -19.08 -15.97 6.59
N PRO A 20 -18.38 -16.99 6.05
CA PRO A 20 -17.17 -16.74 5.28
C PRO A 20 -17.54 -15.72 4.21
N TYR A 21 -16.79 -14.61 4.16
CA TYR A 21 -16.98 -13.62 3.10
C TYR A 21 -16.72 -14.35 1.79
N GLU A 22 -17.80 -14.59 1.05
CA GLU A 22 -17.73 -15.20 -0.26
C GLU A 22 -17.02 -14.18 -1.15
N TYR A 23 -15.74 -14.44 -1.39
CA TYR A 23 -14.90 -13.59 -2.22
C TYR A 23 -15.59 -13.55 -3.58
N GLN A 24 -16.21 -12.43 -3.94
CA GLN A 24 -16.62 -12.21 -5.31
C GLN A 24 -15.33 -12.21 -6.12
N THR A 25 -15.05 -13.35 -6.76
CA THR A 25 -14.08 -13.41 -7.82
C THR A 25 -14.63 -12.50 -8.90
N TYR A 26 -14.17 -11.25 -8.91
CA TYR A 26 -14.25 -10.43 -10.11
C TYR A 26 -13.41 -11.19 -11.13
N THR A 27 -14.06 -12.02 -11.95
CA THR A 27 -13.52 -12.36 -13.25
C THR A 27 -13.39 -11.01 -13.93
N ALA A 28 -12.19 -10.45 -13.92
CA ALA A 28 -11.81 -9.44 -14.87
C ALA A 28 -12.06 -10.09 -16.24
N GLU A 29 -13.24 -9.84 -16.81
CA GLU A 29 -13.45 -9.98 -18.23
C GLU A 29 -12.42 -9.05 -18.84
N ALA A 30 -11.29 -9.64 -19.23
CA ALA A 30 -10.28 -9.01 -20.02
C ALA A 30 -10.94 -8.68 -21.36
N GLU A 31 -11.64 -7.55 -21.43
CA GLU A 31 -11.88 -6.87 -22.70
C GLU A 31 -10.56 -6.24 -23.14
N GLU A 32 -9.66 -7.09 -23.62
CA GLU A 32 -8.65 -6.67 -24.58
C GLU A 32 -9.21 -6.85 -25.99
N PRO A 33 -9.35 -5.79 -26.80
CA PRO A 33 -8.89 -5.88 -28.15
C PRO A 33 -7.37 -5.70 -28.10
N TYR A 34 -6.64 -6.82 -27.99
CA TYR A 34 -5.23 -6.87 -28.37
C TYR A 34 -5.15 -6.34 -29.81
N LEU A 35 -4.58 -5.13 -29.97
CA LEU A 35 -3.93 -4.78 -31.21
C LEU A 35 -2.86 -5.85 -31.45
N GLU A 36 -2.95 -6.53 -32.59
CA GLU A 36 -1.93 -7.46 -33.06
C GLU A 36 -0.58 -6.73 -33.17
N ALA A 37 0.17 -6.71 -32.08
CA ALA A 37 1.59 -6.43 -32.11
C ALA A 37 2.24 -7.64 -32.78
N THR A 38 2.43 -7.55 -34.09
CA THR A 38 3.32 -8.43 -34.83
C THR A 38 4.68 -8.42 -34.14
N ALA A 39 4.97 -9.48 -33.39
CA ALA A 39 6.28 -9.70 -32.79
C ALA A 39 7.29 -9.91 -33.92
N ILE A 40 7.97 -8.84 -34.31
CA ILE A 40 9.21 -8.97 -35.06
C ILE A 40 10.25 -9.46 -34.06
N VAL A 41 10.44 -10.78 -34.01
CA VAL A 41 11.55 -11.45 -33.33
C VAL A 41 12.85 -10.89 -33.90
N HIS A 42 13.41 -9.87 -33.25
CA HIS A 42 14.80 -9.48 -33.47
C HIS A 42 15.66 -10.45 -32.68
N LYS A 43 16.51 -11.19 -33.40
CA LYS A 43 17.60 -11.97 -32.83
C LYS A 43 18.48 -11.09 -31.95
N PRO A 44 18.89 -11.56 -30.77
CA PRO A 44 19.90 -10.89 -29.96
C PRO A 44 21.29 -11.24 -30.52
N ASP A 45 21.70 -10.55 -31.59
CA ASP A 45 23.08 -10.61 -32.06
C ASP A 45 23.75 -9.26 -31.74
N ASP A 46 24.80 -9.34 -30.90
CA ASP A 46 25.89 -8.39 -30.69
C ASP A 46 25.62 -6.99 -30.12
N TYR A 47 25.59 -6.89 -28.78
CA TYR A 47 26.11 -5.70 -28.08
C TYR A 47 27.36 -6.08 -27.27
N VAL A 48 28.50 -6.10 -27.97
CA VAL A 48 29.82 -6.12 -27.35
C VAL A 48 30.13 -4.69 -26.90
N LEU A 49 30.00 -4.42 -25.60
CA LEU A 49 30.52 -3.21 -24.97
C LEU A 49 32.06 -3.34 -24.87
N ASP A 50 32.75 -2.81 -25.88
CA ASP A 50 34.21 -2.65 -25.88
C ASP A 50 34.58 -1.48 -24.95
N ILE A 51 34.76 -1.78 -23.66
CA ILE A 51 35.32 -0.84 -22.69
C ILE A 51 36.85 -0.94 -22.78
N LYS A 52 37.43 -0.27 -23.77
CA LYS A 52 38.86 0.01 -23.79
C LYS A 52 39.12 1.35 -23.14
N ASP A 53 39.64 1.26 -21.93
CA ASP A 53 40.97 1.77 -21.63
C ASP A 53 41.23 3.22 -22.05
N THR A 54 41.05 4.14 -21.11
CA THR A 54 41.79 5.42 -21.10
C THR A 54 42.02 5.83 -19.66
N LEU A 55 42.94 5.13 -19.00
CA LEU A 55 43.72 5.67 -17.90
C LEU A 55 44.74 6.65 -18.49
N SER A 56 44.52 7.94 -18.27
CA SER A 56 45.60 8.93 -18.37
C SER A 56 45.63 9.77 -17.10
N ASP A 57 46.70 9.57 -16.34
CA ASP A 57 47.10 10.35 -15.19
C ASP A 57 47.13 11.86 -15.50
N SER A 58 46.50 12.67 -14.65
CA SER A 58 47.02 14.00 -14.36
C SER A 58 46.60 14.44 -12.96
N VAL A 59 47.63 14.64 -12.14
CA VAL A 59 47.60 15.25 -10.82
C VAL A 59 47.38 16.75 -11.00
N MET A 60 46.37 17.32 -10.35
CA MET A 60 46.42 18.73 -9.95
C MET A 60 45.57 18.98 -8.70
N ASP A 61 46.28 19.28 -7.62
CA ASP A 61 45.78 19.75 -6.34
C ASP A 61 45.18 21.15 -6.51
N THR A 62 43.97 21.40 -5.99
CA THR A 62 43.58 22.69 -5.40
C THR A 62 42.29 22.55 -4.60
N SER A 63 42.41 22.95 -3.34
CA SER A 63 41.38 23.08 -2.34
C SER A 63 40.50 24.30 -2.67
N THR A 64 39.19 24.14 -2.88
CA THR A 64 38.16 25.08 -2.40
C THR A 64 36.73 24.58 -2.64
N SER A 65 35.90 24.77 -1.60
CA SER A 65 34.53 25.27 -1.70
C SER A 65 33.37 24.32 -2.07
N SER A 66 32.35 24.40 -1.21
CA SER A 66 30.96 23.93 -1.35
C SER A 66 30.74 22.45 -1.60
N ILE A 67 30.65 21.69 -0.50
CA ILE A 67 30.02 20.36 -0.47
C ILE A 67 28.54 20.54 -0.81
N GLY A 68 28.24 20.27 -2.08
CA GLY A 68 27.14 19.42 -2.54
C GLY A 68 25.73 19.81 -2.14
N HIS A 69 25.02 20.46 -3.07
CA HIS A 69 23.58 20.30 -3.18
C HIS A 69 23.26 18.80 -3.28
N ILE A 70 22.74 18.20 -2.21
CA ILE A 70 22.13 16.88 -2.25
C ILE A 70 20.73 17.08 -2.84
N GLU A 71 20.62 17.06 -4.16
CA GLU A 71 19.33 16.84 -4.82
C GLU A 71 18.97 15.36 -4.65
N LYS A 72 18.34 15.04 -3.51
CA LYS A 72 17.65 13.77 -3.28
C LYS A 72 16.13 13.99 -3.36
N GLU A 73 15.28 13.24 -4.07
CA GLU A 73 15.41 12.26 -5.16
C GLU A 73 14.03 12.04 -5.80
N PRO A 74 13.93 11.80 -7.12
CA PRO A 74 12.76 11.19 -7.75
C PRO A 74 12.52 9.71 -7.34
N LEU A 75 13.33 9.14 -6.43
CA LEU A 75 13.30 7.73 -6.01
C LEU A 75 12.15 7.39 -5.04
N LYS A 76 11.66 8.35 -4.25
CA LYS A 76 10.64 8.07 -3.22
C LYS A 76 9.30 7.58 -3.82
N LEU A 77 8.89 8.15 -4.96
CA LEU A 77 7.65 7.73 -5.62
C LEU A 77 7.76 6.30 -6.17
N ALA A 78 8.88 5.97 -6.82
CA ALA A 78 9.09 4.63 -7.36
C ALA A 78 9.07 3.54 -6.28
N GLU A 79 9.66 3.82 -5.11
CA GLU A 79 9.61 2.93 -3.93
C GLU A 79 8.19 2.73 -3.42
N ILE A 80 7.42 3.82 -3.27
CA ILE A 80 6.01 3.75 -2.88
C ILE A 80 5.19 2.92 -3.87
N LEU A 81 5.33 3.18 -5.17
CA LEU A 81 4.63 2.41 -6.21
C LEU A 81 5.02 0.92 -6.19
N ALA A 82 6.29 0.61 -5.92
CA ALA A 82 6.75 -0.75 -5.74
C ALA A 82 6.11 -1.43 -4.51
N LEU A 83 5.95 -0.72 -3.39
CA LEU A 83 5.24 -1.23 -2.20
C LEU A 83 3.75 -1.46 -2.48
N ILE A 84 3.07 -0.50 -3.13
CA ILE A 84 1.67 -0.66 -3.53
C ILE A 84 1.53 -1.88 -4.44
N LYS A 85 2.45 -2.04 -5.40
CA LYS A 85 2.45 -3.21 -6.29
C LYS A 85 2.68 -4.51 -5.52
N LYS A 86 3.70 -4.57 -4.66
CA LYS A 86 4.01 -5.72 -3.79
C LYS A 86 2.77 -6.18 -3.01
N TYR A 87 2.12 -5.27 -2.30
CA TYR A 87 0.98 -5.61 -1.45
C TYR A 87 -0.33 -5.82 -2.21
N SER A 88 -0.50 -5.16 -3.37
CA SER A 88 -1.63 -5.47 -4.26
C SER A 88 -1.61 -6.93 -4.72
N VAL A 89 -0.42 -7.45 -5.08
CA VAL A 89 -0.23 -8.85 -5.46
C VAL A 89 -0.41 -9.76 -4.25
N GLN A 90 0.21 -9.43 -3.10
CA GLN A 90 0.13 -10.24 -1.89
C GLN A 90 -1.32 -10.47 -1.41
N TYR A 91 -2.17 -9.45 -1.48
CA TYR A 91 -3.56 -9.54 -1.00
C TYR A 91 -4.61 -9.71 -2.11
N SER A 92 -4.17 -9.89 -3.36
CA SER A 92 -5.05 -10.04 -4.53
C SER A 92 -6.05 -8.89 -4.70
N VAL A 93 -5.61 -7.65 -4.47
CA VAL A 93 -6.41 -6.42 -4.64
C VAL A 93 -5.93 -5.59 -5.82
N SER A 94 -6.77 -4.67 -6.31
CA SER A 94 -6.44 -3.84 -7.47
C SER A 94 -5.31 -2.86 -7.16
N TYR A 95 -4.20 -2.99 -7.90
CA TYR A 95 -3.08 -2.05 -7.85
C TYR A 95 -3.52 -0.61 -8.17
N GLU A 96 -4.29 -0.42 -9.25
CA GLU A 96 -4.73 0.92 -9.65
C GLU A 96 -5.70 1.54 -8.65
N GLU A 97 -6.52 0.71 -7.98
CA GLU A 97 -7.42 1.21 -6.94
C GLU A 97 -6.63 1.71 -5.72
N LEU A 98 -5.72 0.90 -5.17
CA LEU A 98 -4.86 1.32 -4.06
C LEU A 98 -4.04 2.56 -4.41
N LYS A 99 -3.44 2.58 -5.61
CA LYS A 99 -2.66 3.71 -6.12
C LYS A 99 -3.50 4.98 -6.18
N ARG A 100 -4.71 4.93 -6.75
CA ARG A 100 -5.61 6.11 -6.85
C ARG A 100 -6.11 6.58 -5.49
N VAL A 101 -6.36 5.67 -4.53
CA VAL A 101 -6.75 6.07 -3.18
C VAL A 101 -5.58 6.74 -2.47
N ILE A 102 -4.37 6.16 -2.50
CA ILE A 102 -3.18 6.76 -1.87
C ILE A 102 -2.84 8.13 -2.49
N ASP A 103 -2.93 8.26 -3.81
CA ASP A 103 -2.78 9.54 -4.51
C ASP A 103 -3.76 10.59 -3.99
N CYS A 104 -5.04 10.23 -3.84
CA CYS A 104 -6.06 11.12 -3.31
C CYS A 104 -5.87 11.44 -1.80
N GLU A 105 -5.44 10.47 -1.00
CA GLU A 105 -5.29 10.65 0.46
C GLU A 105 -4.08 11.52 0.82
N SER A 106 -2.98 11.41 0.08
CA SER A 106 -1.74 12.09 0.48
C SER A 106 -0.85 12.61 -0.65
N ASP A 107 -1.23 12.48 -1.92
CA ASP A 107 -0.36 12.80 -3.07
C ASP A 107 0.98 12.03 -2.98
N PHE A 108 0.92 10.77 -2.52
CA PHE A 108 2.08 9.91 -2.21
C PHE A 108 3.06 10.50 -1.19
N LEU A 109 2.64 11.49 -0.39
CA LEU A 109 3.42 12.04 0.72
C LEU A 109 3.18 11.23 2.00
N HIS A 110 4.14 11.26 2.93
CA HIS A 110 4.06 10.47 4.17
C HIS A 110 4.51 11.27 5.40
N GLU A 111 5.74 11.79 5.36
CA GLU A 111 6.34 12.47 6.51
C GLU A 111 5.62 13.80 6.80
N GLY A 112 5.13 13.96 8.04
CA GLY A 112 4.48 15.19 8.49
C GLY A 112 3.14 15.50 7.81
N ILE A 113 2.52 14.52 7.14
CA ILE A 113 1.23 14.70 6.48
C ILE A 113 0.12 14.31 7.44
N TYR A 114 -0.75 15.28 7.73
CA TYR A 114 -1.87 15.13 8.66
C TYR A 114 -3.19 15.54 7.98
N GLY A 115 -4.21 14.72 8.18
CA GLY A 115 -5.58 14.96 7.74
C GLY A 115 -6.57 14.98 8.91
N ASP A 116 -7.83 15.23 8.62
CA ASP A 116 -8.94 15.21 9.59
C ASP A 116 -8.64 15.97 10.89
N ASN A 117 -8.10 17.18 10.78
CA ASN A 117 -7.68 18.03 11.91
C ASN A 117 -6.60 17.39 12.81
N GLY A 118 -5.70 16.60 12.22
CA GLY A 118 -4.60 15.94 12.93
C GLY A 118 -4.92 14.54 13.45
N LEU A 119 -6.08 13.99 13.09
CA LEU A 119 -6.50 12.64 13.49
C LEU A 119 -5.99 11.57 12.52
N ALA A 120 -5.77 11.93 11.26
CA ALA A 120 -5.20 11.06 10.23
C ALA A 120 -3.71 11.37 10.00
N TYR A 121 -2.90 10.36 9.67
CA TYR A 121 -1.47 10.51 9.42
C TYR A 121 -0.97 9.69 8.24
N GLY A 122 0.01 10.24 7.53
CA GLY A 122 0.88 9.49 6.63
C GLY A 122 0.31 9.25 5.24
N ILE A 123 0.69 8.13 4.65
CA ILE A 123 0.45 7.85 3.23
C ILE A 123 -0.94 7.29 2.96
N ALA A 124 -1.50 6.57 3.93
CA ALA A 124 -2.84 6.00 3.83
C ALA A 124 -3.87 6.78 4.68
N GLN A 125 -3.48 7.90 5.30
CA GLN A 125 -4.36 8.75 6.12
C GLN A 125 -5.20 7.98 7.16
N PHE A 126 -4.61 6.97 7.79
CA PHE A 126 -5.30 6.24 8.86
C PHE A 126 -5.51 7.12 10.10
N HIS A 127 -6.67 7.01 10.73
CA HIS A 127 -6.81 7.34 12.16
C HIS A 127 -6.10 6.28 13.00
N GLU A 128 -5.37 6.70 14.04
CA GLU A 128 -4.60 5.77 14.89
C GLU A 128 -5.46 4.65 15.49
N ASN A 129 -6.68 4.97 15.91
CA ASN A 129 -7.62 3.96 16.44
C ASN A 129 -8.03 2.94 15.38
N THR A 130 -8.26 3.39 14.14
CA THR A 130 -8.60 2.52 13.00
C THR A 130 -7.41 1.63 12.63
N PHE A 131 -6.20 2.19 12.58
CA PHE A 131 -4.97 1.43 12.35
C PHE A 131 -4.78 0.33 13.39
N ASN A 132 -4.92 0.69 14.68
CA ASN A 132 -4.79 -0.26 15.79
C ASN A 132 -5.87 -1.35 15.77
N LEU A 133 -7.10 -1.01 15.38
CA LEU A 133 -8.17 -2.00 15.19
C LEU A 133 -7.85 -2.96 14.04
N PHE A 134 -7.44 -2.43 12.88
CA PHE A 134 -7.18 -3.23 11.70
C PHE A 134 -5.96 -4.12 11.86
N LYS A 135 -4.86 -3.63 12.44
CA LYS A 135 -3.67 -4.46 12.65
C LYS A 135 -3.95 -5.63 13.61
N LYS A 136 -4.85 -5.43 14.59
CA LYS A 136 -5.33 -6.48 15.48
C LYS A 136 -6.19 -7.51 14.72
N ASP A 137 -7.15 -7.05 13.92
CA ASP A 137 -7.98 -7.93 13.09
C ASP A 137 -7.13 -8.74 12.08
N ALA A 138 -6.06 -8.11 11.56
CA ALA A 138 -5.09 -8.72 10.65
C ALA A 138 -4.09 -9.67 11.33
N LYS A 139 -4.03 -9.70 12.68
CA LYS A 139 -3.00 -10.42 13.46
C LYS A 139 -1.58 -9.95 13.14
N MET A 140 -1.41 -8.65 12.96
CA MET A 140 -0.17 -7.94 12.64
C MET A 140 0.12 -6.86 13.69
N GLU A 141 0.02 -7.19 14.98
CA GLU A 141 0.17 -6.22 16.07
C GLU A 141 1.56 -5.56 16.14
N TRP A 142 2.55 -6.14 15.48
CA TRP A 142 3.90 -5.63 15.32
C TRP A 142 4.00 -4.40 14.41
N MET A 143 2.95 -4.07 13.65
CA MET A 143 2.92 -2.92 12.76
C MET A 143 2.91 -1.60 13.52
N GLU A 144 3.64 -0.62 12.98
CA GLU A 144 3.81 0.71 13.53
C GLU A 144 2.98 1.74 12.77
N TYR A 145 2.18 2.53 13.49
CA TYR A 145 1.22 3.47 12.89
C TYR A 145 1.86 4.51 11.96
N LYS A 146 3.10 4.91 12.25
CA LYS A 146 3.83 5.92 11.49
C LYS A 146 4.82 5.35 10.48
N ASP A 147 4.85 4.03 10.30
CA ASP A 147 5.69 3.41 9.29
C ASP A 147 5.00 3.42 7.91
N LEU A 148 5.75 3.77 6.86
CA LEU A 148 5.25 3.88 5.50
C LEU A 148 4.80 2.51 4.95
N GLU A 149 5.63 1.48 5.12
CA GLU A 149 5.37 0.15 4.58
C GLU A 149 4.19 -0.51 5.29
N ASP A 150 4.10 -0.38 6.61
CA ASP A 150 3.02 -0.91 7.43
C ASP A 150 1.67 -0.28 7.07
N GLN A 151 1.63 1.04 6.80
CA GLN A 151 0.41 1.70 6.34
C GLN A 151 -0.07 1.16 4.99
N ILE A 152 0.82 1.02 4.00
CA ILE A 152 0.46 0.49 2.68
C ILE A 152 0.02 -0.97 2.80
N GLN A 153 0.75 -1.78 3.58
CA GLN A 153 0.44 -3.18 3.80
C GLN A 153 -0.93 -3.35 4.45
N LEU A 154 -1.21 -2.60 5.51
CA LEU A 154 -2.47 -2.70 6.25
C LEU A 154 -3.65 -2.18 5.44
N MET A 155 -3.46 -1.14 4.62
CA MET A 155 -4.46 -0.65 3.68
C MET A 155 -4.81 -1.73 2.64
N ALA A 156 -3.82 -2.36 2.01
CA ALA A 156 -4.03 -3.42 1.04
C ALA A 156 -4.76 -4.63 1.66
N TRP A 157 -4.37 -5.03 2.88
CA TRP A 157 -5.12 -6.02 3.65
C TRP A 157 -6.56 -5.58 3.87
N SER A 158 -6.80 -4.33 4.28
CA SER A 158 -8.15 -3.82 4.55
C SER A 158 -9.07 -3.88 3.33
N PHE A 159 -8.54 -3.58 2.14
CA PHE A 159 -9.27 -3.69 0.87
C PHE A 159 -9.64 -5.14 0.56
N ALA A 160 -8.75 -6.10 0.82
CA ALA A 160 -9.03 -7.52 0.60
C ALA A 160 -10.16 -8.06 1.49
N TYR A 161 -10.42 -7.40 2.62
CA TYR A 161 -11.48 -7.75 3.58
C TYR A 161 -12.70 -6.82 3.48
N GLY A 162 -12.85 -6.06 2.40
CA GLY A 162 -14.05 -5.26 2.15
C GLY A 162 -14.16 -3.99 3.01
N ARG A 163 -13.03 -3.47 3.53
CA ARG A 163 -12.98 -2.31 4.44
C ARG A 163 -12.55 -1.01 3.76
N GLN A 164 -12.48 -0.97 2.43
CA GLN A 164 -12.12 0.21 1.66
C GLN A 164 -13.06 1.41 1.88
N ASN A 165 -14.27 1.16 2.40
CA ASN A 165 -15.25 2.18 2.80
C ASN A 165 -14.80 3.06 3.98
N HIS A 166 -13.68 2.74 4.64
CA HIS A 166 -13.09 3.60 5.67
C HIS A 166 -12.33 4.80 5.11
N TRP A 167 -12.10 4.85 3.79
CA TRP A 167 -11.44 5.96 3.10
C TRP A 167 -12.44 6.78 2.31
N THR A 168 -12.53 8.08 2.58
CA THR A 168 -13.41 8.97 1.82
C THR A 168 -12.97 9.05 0.36
N CYS A 169 -11.65 9.05 0.10
CA CYS A 169 -11.11 9.04 -1.25
C CYS A 169 -11.55 7.83 -2.09
N TRP A 170 -11.78 6.67 -1.47
CA TRP A 170 -12.29 5.50 -2.17
C TRP A 170 -13.66 5.76 -2.82
N TYR A 171 -14.55 6.47 -2.13
CA TYR A 171 -15.84 6.87 -2.69
C TYR A 171 -15.71 7.87 -3.84
N LEU A 172 -14.74 8.78 -3.77
CA LEU A 172 -14.51 9.82 -4.79
C LEU A 172 -13.93 9.25 -6.10
N ILE A 173 -13.16 8.16 -6.03
CA ILE A 173 -12.52 7.59 -7.24
C ILE A 173 -13.37 6.51 -7.94
N LYS A 174 -14.41 6.00 -7.26
CA LYS A 174 -15.31 4.95 -7.77
C LYS A 174 -16.40 5.51 -8.69
N THR A 175 -16.71 6.80 -8.55
CA THR A 175 -17.63 7.53 -9.44
C THR A 175 -16.98 7.83 -10.79
#